data_AF-X1TCU5-F1
#
_entry.id   AF-X1TCU5-F1
#
_cell.length_a   1.000
_cell.length_b   1.000
_cell.length_c   1.000
_cell.angle_alpha   90.00
_cell.angle_beta   90.00
_cell.angle_gamma   90.00
#
_symmetry.space_group_name_H-M   'P 1'
#
loop_
_entity.id
_entity.type
_entity.pdbx_description
1 polymer ?
#
loop_
_entity_poly.entity_id
_entity_poly.type
_entity_poly.pdbx_seq_one_letter_code
_entity_poly.pdbx_strand_id
1 'polypeptide(L)' 'QEILSLTPKEYSQGPLLDKDQTNYKNEYFWIFGKNIQNKLIYIKLKIRKTNDHEEAVCLSFHIAEYQMKFPLK' A
#
# COMPACT_ATOMS: atom_id res chain seq x y z
N GLN A 1 -12.04 -1.46 7.64
CA GLN A 1 -11.71 -0.51 8.71
C GLN A 1 -10.19 -0.38 8.90
N GLU A 2 -9.43 -1.47 8.90
CA GLU A 2 -7.97 -1.45 9.13
C GLU A 2 -7.17 -0.51 8.19
N ILE A 3 -7.49 -0.51 6.89
CA ILE A 3 -6.81 0.36 5.90
C ILE A 3 -7.02 1.85 6.20
N LEU A 4 -8.22 2.23 6.66
CA LEU A 4 -8.55 3.63 6.98
C LEU A 4 -7.83 4.14 8.23
N SER A 5 -7.26 3.23 9.04
CA SER A 5 -6.51 3.56 10.26
C SER A 5 -5.01 3.38 10.10
N LEU A 6 -4.52 3.27 8.86
CA LEU A 6 -3.08 3.27 8.58
C LEU A 6 -2.45 4.60 9.01
N THR A 7 -1.26 4.52 9.57
CA THR A 7 -0.44 5.65 9.99
C THR A 7 0.90 5.61 9.26
N PRO A 8 1.66 6.72 9.26
CA PRO A 8 3.01 6.74 8.70
C PRO A 8 3.96 5.70 9.31
N LYS A 9 3.72 5.23 10.55
CA LYS A 9 4.56 4.20 11.18
C LYS A 9 4.40 2.82 10.57
N GLU A 10 3.29 2.57 9.87
CA GLU A 10 3.03 1.33 9.13
C GLU A 10 3.54 1.40 7.68
N TYR A 11 4.07 2.54 7.24
CA TYR A 11 4.70 2.67 5.93
C TYR A 11 5.98 1.83 5.86
N SER A 12 6.12 1.07 4.76
CA SER A 12 7.29 0.22 4.53
C SER A 12 8.12 0.69 3.34
N GLN A 13 7.50 0.89 2.18
CA GLN A 13 8.20 1.23 0.94
C GLN A 13 7.28 1.97 -0.04
N GLY A 14 7.86 2.85 -0.86
CA GLY A 14 7.14 3.64 -1.85
C GLY A 14 7.78 5.02 -2.06
N PRO A 15 7.24 5.83 -2.98
CA PRO A 15 6.43 5.38 -4.12
C PRO A 15 7.23 4.41 -5.00
N LEU A 16 6.60 3.33 -5.45
CA LEU A 16 7.16 2.36 -6.40
C LEU A 16 6.38 2.41 -7.70
N LEU A 17 7.09 2.44 -8.84
CA LEU A 17 6.46 2.46 -10.15
C LEU A 17 5.71 1.14 -10.39
N ASP A 18 4.44 1.24 -10.78
CA ASP A 18 3.65 0.10 -11.22
C ASP A 18 4.02 -0.29 -12.65
N LYS A 19 4.91 -1.27 -12.79
CA LYS A 19 5.44 -1.73 -14.09
C LYS A 19 4.52 -2.70 -14.82
N ASP A 20 3.53 -3.27 -14.12
CA ASP A 20 2.65 -4.31 -14.67
C ASP A 20 1.46 -3.71 -15.43
N GLN A 21 1.19 -2.42 -15.25
CA GLN A 21 0.14 -1.71 -15.99
C GLN A 21 0.67 -1.13 -17.30
N THR A 22 0.46 -1.87 -18.39
CA THR A 22 0.85 -1.48 -19.75
C THR A 22 0.13 -0.23 -20.28
N ASN A 23 -1.05 0.09 -19.73
CA ASN A 23 -1.92 1.18 -20.23
C ASN A 23 -1.79 2.51 -19.47
N TYR A 24 -1.21 2.52 -18.26
CA TYR A 24 -1.14 3.72 -17.44
C TYR A 24 0.32 4.02 -17.08
N LYS A 25 1.00 4.80 -17.95
CA LYS A 25 2.36 5.28 -17.67
C LYS A 25 2.32 6.17 -16.42
N ASN A 26 3.29 5.95 -15.51
CA ASN A 26 3.52 6.74 -14.28
C ASN A 26 2.54 6.52 -13.12
N GLU A 27 1.93 5.33 -12.99
CA GLU A 27 1.25 4.98 -11.74
C GLU A 27 2.25 4.51 -10.67
N TYR A 28 2.01 4.92 -9.44
CA TYR A 28 2.82 4.53 -8.29
C TYR A 28 1.96 3.83 -7.23
N PHE A 29 2.59 2.91 -6.49
CA PHE A 29 2.00 2.28 -5.33
C PHE A 29 2.90 2.41 -4.10
N TRP A 30 2.30 2.22 -2.94
CA TRP A 30 2.93 2.23 -1.63
C TRP A 30 2.64 0.93 -0.92
N ILE A 31 3.62 0.46 -0.17
CA ILE A 31 3.55 -0.72 0.66
C ILE A 31 3.47 -0.31 2.12
N PHE A 32 2.46 -0.81 2.79
CA PHE A 32 2.25 -0.70 4.23
C PHE A 32 2.28 -2.10 4.85
N GLY A 33 2.69 -2.16 6.10
CA GLY A 33 2.62 -3.35 6.93
C GLY A 33 1.91 -3.02 8.24
N LYS A 34 0.83 -3.75 8.56
CA LYS A 34 0.04 -3.52 9.78
C LYS A 34 -0.11 -4.80 10.60
N ASN A 35 0.09 -4.72 11.91
CA ASN A 35 -0.19 -5.82 12.81
C ASN A 35 -1.69 -5.89 13.09
N ILE A 36 -2.35 -6.95 12.63
CA ILE A 36 -3.77 -7.21 12.84
C ILE A 36 -3.88 -8.60 13.47
N GLN A 37 -4.44 -8.68 14.68
CA GLN A 37 -4.57 -9.95 15.43
C GLN A 37 -3.24 -10.74 15.48
N ASN A 38 -2.16 -10.05 15.85
CA ASN A 38 -0.79 -10.58 15.94
C ASN A 38 -0.19 -11.11 14.63
N LYS A 39 -0.81 -10.82 13.48
CA LYS A 39 -0.26 -11.14 12.16
C LYS A 39 0.17 -9.86 11.47
N LEU A 40 1.38 -9.86 10.91
CA LEU A 40 1.82 -8.78 10.06
C LEU A 40 1.15 -8.91 8.70
N ILE A 41 0.33 -7.94 8.33
CA ILE A 41 -0.39 -7.91 7.07
C ILE A 41 0.32 -6.98 6.10
N TYR A 42 0.68 -7.50 4.93
CA TYR A 42 1.16 -6.76 3.77
C TYR A 42 -0.01 -6.10 3.06
N ILE A 43 0.12 -4.80 2.80
CA ILE A 43 -0.92 -3.98 2.17
C ILE A 43 -0.27 -3.18 1.05
N LYS A 44 -0.75 -3.36 -0.19
CA LYS A 44 -0.32 -2.60 -1.37
C LYS A 44 -1.44 -1.63 -1.76
N LEU A 45 -1.18 -0.33 -1.70
CA LEU A 45 -2.14 0.73 -2.05
C LEU A 45 -1.66 1.56 -3.23
N LYS A 46 -2.58 1.98 -4.09
CA LYS A 46 -2.33 3.02 -5.10
C LYS A 46 -3.38 4.12 -5.02
N ILE A 47 -3.03 5.31 -5.48
CA ILE A 47 -3.99 6.40 -5.67
C ILE A 47 -4.42 6.38 -7.13
N ARG A 48 -5.71 6.14 -7.38
CA ARG A 48 -6.31 6.27 -8.70
C ARG A 48 -6.97 7.64 -8.80
N LYS A 49 -6.63 8.40 -9.85
CA LYS A 49 -7.31 9.66 -10.17
C LYS A 49 -8.41 9.39 -11.18
N THR A 50 -9.63 9.82 -10.87
CA THR A 50 -10.74 9.89 -11.82
C THR A 50 -10.99 11.36 -12.16
N ASN A 51 -11.95 11.65 -13.05
CA ASN A 51 -12.27 13.04 -13.41
C ASN A 51 -12.85 13.82 -12.21
N ASP A 52 -13.51 13.14 -11.28
CA ASP A 52 -14.30 13.79 -10.22
C ASP A 52 -13.65 13.68 -8.84
N HIS A 53 -12.83 12.65 -8.59
CA HIS A 53 -12.19 12.42 -7.30
C HIS A 53 -10.95 11.52 -7.38
N GLU A 54 -10.17 11.52 -6.30
CA GLU A 54 -9.07 10.59 -6.08
C GLU A 54 -9.51 9.46 -5.14
N GLU A 55 -9.14 8.22 -5.48
CA GLU A 55 -9.48 7.02 -4.70
C GLU A 55 -8.22 6.28 -4.28
N ALA A 56 -8.20 5.81 -3.02
CA ALA A 56 -7.22 4.83 -2.59
C ALA A 56 -7.69 3.42 -2.97
N VAL A 57 -6.95 2.75 -3.85
CA VAL A 57 -7.24 1.39 -4.30
C VAL A 57 -6.31 0.41 -3.59
N CYS A 58 -6.89 -0.57 -2.90
CA CYS A 58 -6.15 -1.68 -2.31
C CYS A 58 -5.88 -2.75 -3.36
N LEU A 59 -4.62 -2.91 -3.75
CA LEU A 59 -4.16 -3.88 -4.75
C LEU A 59 -3.85 -5.25 -4.14
N SER A 60 -3.42 -5.30 -2.88
CA SER A 60 -3.08 -6.55 -2.19
C SER A 60 -3.29 -6.41 -0.69
N PHE A 61 -3.85 -7.46 -0.07
CA PHE A 61 -4.08 -7.53 1.37
C PHE A 61 -3.94 -8.98 1.83
N HIS A 62 -2.78 -9.34 2.39
CA HIS A 62 -2.49 -10.70 2.82
C HIS A 62 -1.44 -10.72 3.94
N ILE A 63 -1.24 -11.86 4.60
CA ILE A 63 -0.16 -12.01 5.59
C ILE A 63 1.18 -11.80 4.90
N ALA A 64 2.08 -11.04 5.52
CA ALA A 64 3.42 -10.81 5.01
C ALA A 64 4.23 -12.12 5.03
N GLU A 65 4.76 -12.49 3.87
CA GLU A 65 5.60 -13.69 3.71
C GLU A 65 7.04 -13.46 4.18
N TYR A 66 7.47 -12.20 4.18
CA TYR A 66 8.82 -11.79 4.55
C TYR A 66 8.78 -10.68 5.61
N GLN A 67 9.89 -10.52 6.33
CA GLN A 67 10.06 -9.38 7.23
C GLN A 67 9.98 -8.06 6.48
N MET A 68 9.26 -7.10 7.05
CA MET A 68 9.10 -5.75 6.50
C MET A 68 9.91 -4.75 7.33
N LYS A 69 10.46 -3.74 6.66
CA LYS A 69 11.14 -2.61 7.30
C LYS A 69 10.18 -1.42 7.36
N PHE A 70 10.21 -0.68 8.47
CA PHE A 70 9.34 0.48 8.70
C PHE A 70 10.21 1.72 8.97
N PRO A 71 10.64 2.44 7.93
CA PRO A 71 11.64 3.51 8.07
C PRO A 71 11.15 4.73 8.86
N LEU A 72 9.85 4.84 9.13
CA LEU A 72 9.23 5.96 9.84
C LEU A 72 8.72 5.58 11.25
N LYS A 73 9.10 4.40 11.74
CA LYS A 73 8.66 3.87 13.04
C LYS A 73 9.64 4.20 14.16
#